data_AF-A0A960A0D9-F1
#
_entry.id   AF-A0A960A0D9-F1
#
_cell.length_a   1.000
_cell.length_b   1.000
_cell.length_c   1.000
_cell.angle_alpha   90.00
_cell.angle_beta   90.00
_cell.angle_gamma   90.00
#
_symmetry.space_group_name_H-M   'P 1'
#
loop_
_entity.id
_entity.type
_entity.pdbx_description
1 polymer ?
#
loop_
_entity_poly.entity_id
_entity_poly.type
_entity_poly.pdbx_seq_one_letter_code
_entity_poly.pdbx_strand_id
1 'polypeptide(L)'
;MRIHPAPCLRAAALVAVVAGATVPAAAQTPRTSSAPLTFVYDDQAVVQELAFPANGAGLTPARGAFRQDPGAGGMLVPGDNGPYKVAKVSGRALASMTPATIAATLKRQITQGDAGATSHMVSIDEIGKPFGDAPAPMVRNARLPAVRSSWAGARFTAAMTLLNTPSPYGGTWASRVHVYLAPAVHTAIGAGRGRERNLGRDGKPHFTSWRAVMPGLALAGGLHLQMYHGYGGSRTAFTAAEWRSVPAAFTGLYARYGGNPANVHFLFSQAGAPAGAPAGCGAPVACSWTLAESTPAGKAILANGPGVYRIGSEARDWLAEYNKRFN
;
A
#
# COMPACT_ATOMS: atom_id res chain seq x y z
N MET A 1 21.13 -70.06 45.40
CA MET A 1 21.61 -69.05 46.38
C MET A 1 22.69 -68.22 45.70
N ARG A 2 22.65 -66.88 45.88
CA ARG A 2 23.54 -65.82 45.35
C ARG A 2 23.19 -65.33 43.92
N ILE A 3 22.38 -64.27 43.82
CA ILE A 3 22.64 -62.80 43.94
C ILE A 3 22.98 -62.20 42.57
N HIS A 4 22.12 -61.24 42.16
CA HIS A 4 22.17 -60.40 40.97
C HIS A 4 23.47 -59.57 40.85
N PRO A 5 23.79 -59.13 39.62
CA PRO A 5 23.51 -57.72 39.33
C PRO A 5 22.83 -57.49 37.97
N ALA A 6 21.93 -56.51 37.95
CA ALA A 6 21.46 -55.80 36.75
C ALA A 6 22.31 -54.52 36.56
N PRO A 7 22.04 -53.65 35.58
CA PRO A 7 22.00 -53.85 34.14
C PRO A 7 22.96 -52.87 33.43
N CYS A 8 23.41 -53.15 32.19
CA CYS A 8 24.05 -52.15 31.34
C CYS A 8 23.31 -52.01 30.01
N LEU A 9 22.35 -51.09 29.99
CA LEU A 9 21.75 -50.51 28.79
C LEU A 9 22.85 -49.78 28.00
N ARG A 10 23.24 -50.32 26.84
CA ARG A 10 23.94 -49.55 25.81
C ARG A 10 22.91 -48.78 24.99
N ALA A 11 22.56 -47.58 25.45
CA ALA A 11 21.95 -46.56 24.60
C ALA A 11 23.06 -45.93 23.75
N ALA A 12 23.03 -46.16 22.43
CA ALA A 12 23.83 -45.40 21.50
C ALA A 12 23.27 -43.96 21.45
N ALA A 13 23.99 -43.02 22.06
CA ALA A 13 23.71 -41.60 21.91
C ALA A 13 24.08 -41.18 20.49
N LEU A 14 23.07 -40.94 19.65
CA LEU A 14 23.24 -40.21 18.40
C LEU A 14 23.48 -38.74 18.78
N VAL A 15 24.73 -38.30 18.79
CA VAL A 15 25.06 -36.88 18.91
C VAL A 15 24.70 -36.23 17.58
N ALA A 16 23.51 -35.62 17.52
CA ALA A 16 23.17 -34.69 16.46
C ALA A 16 24.02 -33.42 16.66
N VAL A 17 25.06 -33.27 15.85
CA VAL A 17 25.78 -32.01 15.70
C VAL A 17 24.79 -31.00 15.11
N VAL A 18 24.23 -30.15 15.96
CA VAL A 18 23.52 -28.95 15.52
C VAL A 18 24.58 -27.99 14.99
N ALA A 19 24.92 -28.13 13.72
CA ALA A 19 25.60 -27.07 12.99
C ALA A 19 24.66 -25.87 12.97
N GLY A 20 24.98 -24.87 13.79
CA GLY A 20 24.32 -23.58 13.78
C GLY A 20 24.48 -22.95 12.41
N ALA A 21 23.46 -23.10 11.55
CA ALA A 21 23.27 -22.25 10.41
C ALA A 21 22.89 -20.86 10.93
N THR A 22 23.92 -20.05 11.22
CA THR A 22 23.75 -18.60 11.26
C THR A 22 23.31 -18.19 9.86
N VAL A 23 22.00 -17.98 9.69
CA VAL A 23 21.49 -17.21 8.55
C VAL A 23 22.25 -15.89 8.61
N PRO A 24 23.03 -15.50 7.60
CA PRO A 24 23.62 -14.18 7.60
C PRO A 24 22.45 -13.21 7.67
N ALA A 25 22.37 -12.47 8.79
CA ALA A 25 21.55 -11.30 8.88
C ALA A 25 21.90 -10.47 7.65
N ALA A 26 20.95 -10.35 6.72
CA ALA A 26 21.09 -9.46 5.59
C ALA A 26 21.50 -8.12 6.17
N ALA A 27 22.75 -7.74 5.94
CA ALA A 27 23.30 -6.48 6.39
C ALA A 27 22.36 -5.42 5.84
N GLN A 28 21.57 -4.82 6.73
CA GLN A 28 20.76 -3.65 6.42
C GLN A 28 21.76 -2.56 6.10
N THR A 29 22.06 -2.42 4.82
CA THR A 29 22.79 -1.26 4.32
C THR A 29 22.01 -0.04 4.81
N PRO A 30 22.64 0.91 5.52
CA PRO A 30 21.97 2.15 5.89
C PRO A 30 21.45 2.76 4.60
N ARG A 31 20.12 2.85 4.46
CA ARG A 31 19.53 3.55 3.33
C ARG A 31 20.01 4.99 3.41
N THR A 32 20.81 5.44 2.46
CA THR A 32 20.77 6.83 2.04
C THR A 32 19.31 7.15 1.79
N SER A 33 18.75 8.15 2.47
CA SER A 33 17.30 8.37 2.46
C SER A 33 16.83 8.55 1.02
N SER A 34 16.16 7.54 0.46
CA SER A 34 15.44 7.69 -0.78
C SER A 34 14.44 8.82 -0.59
N ALA A 35 14.42 9.81 -1.48
CA ALA A 35 13.47 10.90 -1.42
C ALA A 35 12.03 10.36 -1.22
N PRO A 36 11.19 11.05 -0.42
CA PRO A 36 9.81 10.64 -0.20
C PRO A 36 9.06 10.48 -1.53
N LEU A 37 8.42 9.34 -1.76
CA LEU A 37 7.67 9.10 -2.99
C LEU A 37 6.31 9.80 -2.93
N THR A 38 6.04 10.67 -3.90
CA THR A 38 4.78 11.42 -3.99
C THR A 38 4.13 11.17 -5.35
N PHE A 39 2.97 10.53 -5.37
CA PHE A 39 2.15 10.43 -6.58
C PHE A 39 1.11 11.54 -6.60
N VAL A 40 1.06 12.30 -7.69
CA VAL A 40 0.12 13.39 -7.92
C VAL A 40 -0.90 12.97 -8.95
N TYR A 41 -2.14 12.75 -8.50
CA TYR A 41 -3.29 12.50 -9.37
C TYR A 41 -4.30 13.65 -9.24
N ASP A 42 -4.22 14.64 -10.11
CA ASP A 42 -5.13 15.78 -10.12
C ASP A 42 -5.20 16.44 -11.50
N ASP A 43 -6.03 17.46 -11.66
CA ASP A 43 -6.07 18.27 -12.86
C ASP A 43 -4.79 19.09 -13.09
N GLN A 44 -4.64 19.60 -14.31
CA GLN A 44 -3.43 20.33 -14.73
C GLN A 44 -3.17 21.60 -13.90
N ALA A 45 -4.21 22.31 -13.45
CA ALA A 45 -4.05 23.56 -12.72
C ALA A 45 -3.51 23.29 -11.30
N VAL A 46 -4.06 22.27 -10.64
CA VAL A 46 -3.57 21.81 -9.33
C VAL A 46 -2.15 21.27 -9.43
N VAL A 47 -1.86 20.47 -10.46
CA VAL A 47 -0.51 19.96 -10.70
C VAL A 47 0.49 21.11 -10.88
N GLN A 48 0.13 22.16 -11.64
CA GLN A 48 0.98 23.34 -11.82
C GLN A 48 1.21 24.07 -10.50
N GLU A 49 0.18 24.25 -9.68
CA GLU A 49 0.32 24.89 -8.37
C GLU A 49 1.24 24.09 -7.44
N LEU A 50 1.18 22.75 -7.47
CA LEU A 50 2.05 21.88 -6.67
C LEU A 50 3.51 21.90 -7.16
N ALA A 51 3.73 21.99 -8.47
CA ALA A 51 5.05 21.95 -9.10
C ALA A 51 5.77 23.30 -9.11
N PHE A 52 5.02 24.39 -9.33
CA PHE A 52 5.52 25.75 -9.52
C PHE A 52 4.77 26.76 -8.65
N PRO A 53 4.76 26.59 -7.32
CA PRO A 53 4.13 27.54 -6.43
C PRO A 53 4.85 28.90 -6.51
N ALA A 54 4.14 29.98 -6.23
CA ALA A 54 4.68 31.35 -6.29
C ALA A 54 5.91 31.57 -5.39
N ASN A 55 6.07 30.78 -4.32
CA ASN A 55 7.20 30.85 -3.40
C ASN A 55 8.43 30.01 -3.83
N GLY A 56 8.36 29.32 -4.98
CA GLY A 56 9.44 28.50 -5.54
C GLY A 56 9.67 27.14 -4.87
N ALA A 57 8.96 26.80 -3.80
CA ALA A 57 9.17 25.57 -3.04
C ALA A 57 8.30 24.40 -3.56
N GLY A 58 8.30 24.17 -4.87
CA GLY A 58 7.45 23.18 -5.54
C GLY A 58 7.93 21.74 -5.44
N LEU A 59 7.04 20.80 -5.75
CA LEU A 59 7.39 19.40 -5.98
C LEU A 59 8.26 19.27 -7.23
N THR A 60 9.25 18.38 -7.19
CA THR A 60 10.12 18.06 -8.34
C THR A 60 10.45 16.57 -8.35
N PRO A 61 10.97 16.00 -9.46
CA PRO A 61 11.39 14.61 -9.47
C PRO A 61 12.53 14.33 -8.48
N ALA A 62 13.42 15.30 -8.29
CA ALA A 62 14.48 15.23 -7.28
C ALA A 62 13.92 15.15 -5.84
N ARG A 63 12.68 15.64 -5.63
CA ARG A 63 11.93 15.51 -4.37
C ARG A 63 10.96 14.31 -4.38
N GLY A 64 11.16 13.35 -5.29
CA GLY A 64 10.40 12.10 -5.36
C GLY A 64 8.99 12.20 -5.93
N ALA A 65 8.66 13.29 -6.63
CA ALA A 65 7.33 13.52 -7.18
C ALA A 65 7.13 12.90 -8.58
N PHE A 66 5.99 12.23 -8.77
CA PHE A 66 5.53 11.61 -10.00
C PHE A 66 4.07 12.00 -10.28
N ARG A 67 3.69 12.07 -11.56
CA ARG A 67 2.32 12.38 -12.00
C ARG A 67 1.64 11.13 -12.47
N GLN A 68 0.37 11.06 -12.21
CA GLN A 68 -0.53 10.11 -12.82
C GLN A 68 -1.72 10.91 -13.38
N ASP A 69 -1.89 10.97 -14.70
CA ASP A 69 -3.01 11.69 -15.34
C ASP A 69 -3.21 11.18 -16.78
N PRO A 70 -4.45 11.00 -17.28
CA PRO A 70 -4.72 10.81 -18.72
C PRO A 70 -4.61 12.08 -19.61
N GLY A 71 -4.40 13.29 -19.05
CA GLY A 71 -4.31 14.52 -19.85
C GLY A 71 -3.06 14.66 -20.75
N ALA A 72 -3.16 15.47 -21.82
CA ALA A 72 -2.08 15.70 -22.80
C ALA A 72 -0.86 16.49 -22.22
N GLY A 73 -0.95 17.03 -21.00
CA GLY A 73 0.07 17.88 -20.37
C GLY A 73 1.12 17.12 -19.55
N GLY A 74 2.28 17.75 -19.34
CA GLY A 74 3.37 17.31 -18.46
C GLY A 74 3.33 17.97 -17.07
N MET A 75 3.99 17.35 -16.08
CA MET A 75 3.91 17.73 -14.66
C MET A 75 4.98 18.73 -14.20
N LEU A 76 6.27 18.53 -14.55
CA LEU A 76 7.37 19.02 -13.71
C LEU A 76 8.47 19.82 -14.42
N VAL A 77 8.40 20.04 -15.73
CA VAL A 77 9.27 20.99 -16.45
C VAL A 77 8.59 21.39 -17.76
N PRO A 78 8.83 22.59 -18.33
CA PRO A 78 8.69 22.78 -19.77
C PRO A 78 9.59 21.76 -20.51
N GLY A 79 9.02 20.80 -21.24
CA GLY A 79 9.78 19.75 -21.94
C GLY A 79 9.17 18.34 -21.82
N ASP A 80 9.98 17.31 -22.12
CA ASP A 80 9.57 15.91 -21.99
C ASP A 80 9.39 15.54 -20.51
N ASN A 81 8.17 15.12 -20.16
CA ASN A 81 7.79 14.73 -18.81
C ASN A 81 7.50 13.22 -18.70
N GLY A 82 7.69 12.46 -19.78
CA GLY A 82 7.41 11.02 -19.80
C GLY A 82 8.07 10.24 -18.66
N PRO A 83 9.36 10.46 -18.34
CA PRO A 83 10.07 9.74 -17.27
C PRO A 83 9.47 9.92 -15.88
N TYR A 84 8.61 10.92 -15.69
CA TYR A 84 7.97 11.25 -14.41
C TYR A 84 6.45 11.02 -14.42
N LYS A 85 5.92 10.46 -15.52
CA LYS A 85 4.53 10.05 -15.67
C LYS A 85 4.38 8.56 -15.39
N VAL A 86 3.44 8.21 -14.52
CA VAL A 86 3.11 6.85 -14.10
C VAL A 86 1.89 6.38 -14.89
N ALA A 87 2.04 5.23 -15.57
CA ALA A 87 0.94 4.61 -16.30
C ALA A 87 -0.16 4.16 -15.33
N LYS A 88 -1.39 4.00 -15.82
CA LYS A 88 -2.55 3.68 -14.98
C LYS A 88 -3.38 2.55 -15.57
N VAL A 89 -3.78 1.60 -14.73
CA VAL A 89 -4.65 0.48 -15.08
C VAL A 89 -5.84 0.43 -14.13
N SER A 90 -7.03 0.18 -14.66
CA SER A 90 -8.23 0.02 -13.83
C SER A 90 -8.22 -1.31 -13.07
N GLY A 91 -8.31 -1.27 -11.74
CA GLY A 91 -8.47 -2.48 -10.92
C GLY A 91 -9.77 -3.23 -11.23
N ARG A 92 -10.84 -2.50 -11.59
CA ARG A 92 -12.10 -3.11 -12.06
C ARG A 92 -11.90 -3.95 -13.32
N ALA A 93 -11.11 -3.48 -14.27
CA ALA A 93 -10.78 -4.25 -15.48
C ALA A 93 -9.96 -5.50 -15.14
N LEU A 94 -9.01 -5.39 -14.20
CA LEU A 94 -8.19 -6.53 -13.77
C LEU A 94 -9.01 -7.63 -13.07
N ALA A 95 -10.07 -7.27 -12.35
CA ALA A 95 -10.86 -8.21 -11.55
C ALA A 95 -11.52 -9.35 -12.37
N SER A 96 -11.73 -9.14 -13.67
CA SER A 96 -12.26 -10.18 -14.58
C SER A 96 -11.19 -10.94 -15.34
N MET A 97 -9.92 -10.50 -15.32
CA MET A 97 -8.85 -11.07 -16.13
C MET A 97 -8.24 -12.34 -15.54
N THR A 98 -7.60 -13.15 -16.38
CA THR A 98 -6.76 -14.28 -15.93
C THR A 98 -5.43 -13.75 -15.35
N PRO A 99 -4.71 -14.54 -14.53
CA PRO A 99 -3.40 -14.13 -14.01
C PRO A 99 -2.40 -13.72 -15.11
N ALA A 100 -2.34 -14.48 -16.20
CA ALA A 100 -1.45 -14.19 -17.32
C ALA A 100 -1.82 -12.88 -18.04
N THR A 101 -3.12 -12.62 -18.24
CA THR A 101 -3.60 -11.36 -18.85
C THR A 101 -3.31 -10.15 -17.95
N ILE A 102 -3.46 -10.28 -16.63
CA ILE A 102 -3.09 -9.23 -15.67
C ILE A 102 -1.58 -8.94 -15.78
N ALA A 103 -0.74 -9.98 -15.70
CA ALA A 103 0.72 -9.83 -15.78
C ALA A 103 1.17 -9.18 -17.10
N ALA A 104 0.62 -9.64 -18.24
CA ALA A 104 0.92 -9.07 -19.55
C ALA A 104 0.48 -7.60 -19.67
N THR A 105 -0.71 -7.26 -19.14
CA THR A 105 -1.21 -5.88 -19.12
C THR A 105 -0.29 -4.97 -18.31
N LEU A 106 0.12 -5.39 -17.11
CA LEU A 106 1.01 -4.61 -16.25
C LEU A 106 2.41 -4.47 -16.89
N LYS A 107 3.00 -5.54 -17.44
CA LYS A 107 4.29 -5.44 -18.17
C LYS A 107 4.21 -4.48 -19.35
N ARG A 108 3.15 -4.57 -20.17
CA ARG A 108 2.95 -3.66 -21.31
C ARG A 108 2.93 -2.21 -20.85
N GLN A 109 2.18 -1.90 -19.78
CA GLN A 109 2.08 -0.53 -19.26
C GLN A 109 3.40 -0.04 -18.63
N ILE A 110 4.20 -0.92 -18.04
CA ILE A 110 5.55 -0.58 -17.56
C ILE A 110 6.51 -0.31 -18.73
N THR A 111 6.42 -1.07 -19.82
CA THR A 111 7.34 -0.94 -20.95
C THR A 111 6.97 0.22 -21.88
N GLN A 112 5.69 0.32 -22.25
CA GLN A 112 5.23 1.23 -23.30
C GLN A 112 4.62 2.50 -22.72
N GLY A 113 3.89 2.36 -21.61
CA GLY A 113 3.19 3.46 -20.94
C GLY A 113 2.15 4.16 -21.81
N ASP A 114 0.88 4.04 -21.46
CA ASP A 114 -0.15 4.85 -22.12
C ASP A 114 0.07 6.35 -21.79
N ALA A 115 -0.41 7.24 -22.66
CA ALA A 115 -0.33 8.70 -22.49
C ALA A 115 1.10 9.27 -22.32
N GLY A 116 2.10 8.58 -22.91
CA GLY A 116 3.51 9.00 -22.89
C GLY A 116 4.22 8.74 -21.56
N ALA A 117 3.73 7.79 -20.75
CA ALA A 117 4.29 7.47 -19.44
C ALA A 117 5.54 6.58 -19.52
N THR A 118 6.74 7.15 -19.53
CA THR A 118 8.03 6.42 -19.60
C THR A 118 8.76 6.31 -18.26
N SER A 119 8.08 6.52 -17.12
CA SER A 119 8.66 6.28 -15.78
C SER A 119 8.95 4.81 -15.47
N HIS A 120 8.46 3.91 -16.32
CA HIS A 120 8.49 2.46 -16.11
C HIS A 120 7.82 2.03 -14.79
N MET A 121 6.82 2.80 -14.36
CA MET A 121 5.93 2.46 -13.26
C MET A 121 4.50 2.43 -13.74
N VAL A 122 3.71 1.53 -13.16
CA VAL A 122 2.27 1.46 -13.38
C VAL A 122 1.55 1.48 -12.05
N SER A 123 0.39 2.12 -12.03
CA SER A 123 -0.48 2.24 -10.87
C SER A 123 -1.83 1.58 -11.15
N ILE A 124 -2.38 0.88 -10.17
CA ILE A 124 -3.69 0.23 -10.25
C ILE A 124 -4.73 1.07 -9.50
N ASP A 125 -5.77 1.50 -10.21
CA ASP A 125 -6.90 2.28 -9.68
C ASP A 125 -8.21 1.52 -9.84
N GLU A 126 -8.69 0.80 -8.84
CA GLU A 126 -8.18 0.61 -7.48
C GLU A 126 -8.44 -0.85 -7.08
N ILE A 127 -7.75 -1.35 -6.05
CA ILE A 127 -8.10 -2.64 -5.42
C ILE A 127 -9.12 -2.39 -4.31
N GLY A 128 -10.32 -2.95 -4.48
CA GLY A 128 -11.45 -2.81 -3.56
C GLY A 128 -12.31 -4.06 -3.48
N LYS A 129 -13.62 -3.89 -3.22
CA LYS A 129 -14.60 -4.98 -2.99
C LYS A 129 -14.46 -6.21 -3.93
N PRO A 130 -14.25 -6.08 -5.25
CA PRO A 130 -14.13 -7.24 -6.15
C PRO A 130 -12.99 -8.21 -5.81
N PHE A 131 -11.94 -7.75 -5.11
CA PHE A 131 -10.77 -8.54 -4.74
C PHE A 131 -10.91 -9.20 -3.36
N GLY A 132 -12.05 -9.01 -2.70
CA GLY A 132 -12.36 -9.60 -1.42
C GLY A 132 -12.53 -11.12 -1.49
N ASP A 133 -12.24 -11.78 -0.37
CA ASP A 133 -12.57 -13.18 -0.16
C ASP A 133 -14.09 -13.38 -0.04
N ALA A 134 -14.58 -14.61 -0.23
CA ALA A 134 -15.96 -14.92 0.14
C ALA A 134 -16.18 -14.70 1.66
N PRO A 135 -17.35 -14.18 2.06
CA PRO A 135 -17.67 -14.02 3.47
C PRO A 135 -17.70 -15.39 4.17
N ALA A 136 -17.21 -15.43 5.41
CA ALA A 136 -17.38 -16.61 6.25
C ALA A 136 -18.79 -16.60 6.88
N PRO A 137 -19.33 -17.77 7.27
CA PRO A 137 -20.61 -17.83 7.97
C PRO A 137 -20.62 -16.96 9.23
N MET A 138 -21.76 -16.28 9.50
CA MET A 138 -21.97 -15.40 10.66
C MET A 138 -22.12 -16.15 11.99
N VAL A 139 -21.22 -17.11 12.26
CA VAL A 139 -21.16 -17.88 13.50
C VAL A 139 -19.79 -17.73 14.15
N ARG A 140 -19.74 -17.83 15.48
CA ARG A 140 -18.48 -17.70 16.23
C ARG A 140 -17.55 -18.85 15.85
N ASN A 141 -16.25 -18.56 15.73
CA ASN A 141 -15.21 -19.54 15.36
C ASN A 141 -15.43 -20.21 13.99
N ALA A 142 -16.21 -19.59 13.09
CA ALA A 142 -16.38 -20.08 11.74
C ALA A 142 -15.01 -20.23 11.05
N ARG A 143 -14.79 -21.39 10.42
CA ARG A 143 -13.61 -21.59 9.58
C ARG A 143 -13.75 -20.70 8.35
N LEU A 144 -12.68 -19.97 8.02
CA LEU A 144 -12.62 -19.24 6.77
C LEU A 144 -12.64 -20.20 5.59
N PRO A 145 -13.41 -19.93 4.52
CA PRO A 145 -13.35 -20.71 3.31
C PRO A 145 -11.92 -20.77 2.75
N ALA A 146 -11.60 -21.90 2.10
CA ALA A 146 -10.35 -22.01 1.35
C ALA A 146 -10.30 -20.93 0.26
N VAL A 147 -9.12 -20.35 0.05
CA VAL A 147 -8.93 -19.39 -1.04
C VAL A 147 -9.10 -20.13 -2.37
N ARG A 148 -9.95 -19.60 -3.24
CA ARG A 148 -10.21 -20.17 -4.57
C ARG A 148 -9.41 -19.42 -5.62
N SER A 149 -8.74 -20.15 -6.51
CA SER A 149 -7.96 -19.57 -7.62
C SER A 149 -8.81 -18.72 -8.58
N SER A 150 -10.13 -18.91 -8.60
CA SER A 150 -11.05 -18.10 -9.41
C SER A 150 -11.33 -16.71 -8.84
N TRP A 151 -11.04 -16.46 -7.56
CA TRP A 151 -11.27 -15.15 -6.95
C TRP A 151 -10.32 -14.10 -7.53
N ALA A 152 -10.80 -12.87 -7.69
CA ALA A 152 -9.98 -11.80 -8.29
C ALA A 152 -8.71 -11.53 -7.47
N GLY A 153 -8.80 -11.58 -6.12
CA GLY A 153 -7.63 -11.47 -5.23
C GLY A 153 -6.58 -12.55 -5.51
N ALA A 154 -7.00 -13.81 -5.65
CA ALA A 154 -6.09 -14.93 -5.93
C ALA A 154 -5.47 -14.82 -7.32
N ARG A 155 -6.24 -14.38 -8.32
CA ARG A 155 -5.73 -14.16 -9.69
C ARG A 155 -4.73 -13.02 -9.74
N PHE A 156 -4.99 -11.92 -9.01
CA PHE A 156 -4.05 -10.83 -8.85
C PHE A 156 -2.76 -11.31 -8.18
N THR A 157 -2.85 -12.05 -7.08
CA THR A 157 -1.69 -12.64 -6.41
C THR A 157 -0.85 -13.50 -7.36
N ALA A 158 -1.49 -14.41 -8.11
CA ALA A 158 -0.80 -15.24 -9.09
C ALA A 158 -0.12 -14.39 -10.19
N ALA A 159 -0.77 -13.32 -10.66
CA ALA A 159 -0.18 -12.40 -11.63
C ALA A 159 1.05 -11.68 -11.07
N MET A 160 0.98 -11.19 -9.83
CA MET A 160 2.12 -10.55 -9.16
C MET A 160 3.27 -11.53 -8.94
N THR A 161 3.00 -12.81 -8.68
CA THR A 161 4.03 -13.86 -8.64
C THR A 161 4.70 -14.05 -10.01
N LEU A 162 3.94 -14.06 -11.11
CA LEU A 162 4.52 -14.10 -12.48
C LEU A 162 5.36 -12.86 -12.79
N LEU A 163 5.06 -11.73 -12.17
CA LEU A 163 5.80 -10.47 -12.29
C LEU A 163 7.00 -10.40 -11.33
N ASN A 164 7.14 -11.33 -10.39
CA ASN A 164 8.23 -11.34 -9.43
C ASN A 164 9.54 -11.90 -10.03
N THR A 165 9.88 -11.39 -11.21
CA THR A 165 11.11 -11.67 -11.94
C THR A 165 11.84 -10.35 -12.20
N PRO A 166 13.17 -10.36 -12.41
CA PRO A 166 13.93 -9.14 -12.68
C PRO A 166 13.33 -8.28 -13.81
N SER A 167 13.33 -6.96 -13.60
CA SER A 167 12.93 -5.95 -14.59
C SER A 167 14.17 -5.22 -15.12
N PRO A 168 14.26 -4.93 -16.44
CA PRO A 168 15.37 -4.15 -16.99
C PRO A 168 15.42 -2.71 -16.46
N TYR A 169 14.32 -2.24 -15.85
CA TYR A 169 14.24 -0.91 -15.25
C TYR A 169 14.71 -0.89 -13.79
N GLY A 170 15.07 -2.05 -13.23
CA GLY A 170 15.52 -2.30 -11.85
C GLY A 170 14.47 -3.01 -10.99
N GLY A 171 14.90 -3.72 -9.94
CA GLY A 171 13.99 -4.51 -9.10
C GLY A 171 13.31 -5.64 -9.88
N THR A 172 12.04 -5.91 -9.56
CA THR A 172 11.19 -6.86 -10.30
C THR A 172 10.10 -6.14 -11.08
N TRP A 173 9.43 -6.81 -12.01
CA TRP A 173 8.25 -6.21 -12.65
C TRP A 173 7.15 -5.93 -11.63
N ALA A 174 6.99 -6.79 -10.62
CA ALA A 174 6.04 -6.59 -9.53
C ALA A 174 6.38 -5.33 -8.70
N SER A 175 7.66 -5.07 -8.43
CA SER A 175 8.10 -3.88 -7.70
C SER A 175 7.94 -2.57 -8.49
N ARG A 176 7.51 -2.62 -9.76
CA ARG A 176 7.14 -1.45 -10.58
C ARG A 176 5.64 -1.16 -10.57
N VAL A 177 4.86 -2.02 -9.91
CA VAL A 177 3.42 -1.87 -9.75
C VAL A 177 3.15 -1.18 -8.42
N HIS A 178 2.42 -0.06 -8.48
CA HIS A 178 1.86 0.62 -7.32
C HIS A 178 0.34 0.40 -7.30
N VAL A 179 -0.25 0.36 -6.11
CA VAL A 179 -1.67 0.03 -5.95
C VAL A 179 -2.36 1.07 -5.10
N TYR A 180 -3.44 1.63 -5.62
CA TYR A 180 -4.36 2.42 -4.82
C TYR A 180 -5.33 1.47 -4.13
N LEU A 181 -5.35 1.53 -2.80
CA LEU A 181 -6.22 0.70 -1.99
C LEU A 181 -7.45 1.48 -1.59
N ALA A 182 -8.60 0.94 -2.00
CA ALA A 182 -9.88 1.52 -1.68
C ALA A 182 -10.08 1.62 -0.16
N PRO A 183 -10.79 2.65 0.33
CA PRO A 183 -11.05 2.89 1.76
C PRO A 183 -11.62 1.67 2.45
N ALA A 184 -12.61 1.03 1.81
CA ALA A 184 -13.30 -0.15 2.31
C ALA A 184 -12.37 -1.35 2.63
N VAL A 185 -11.19 -1.43 2.03
CA VAL A 185 -10.22 -2.50 2.32
C VAL A 185 -9.59 -2.25 3.68
N HIS A 186 -8.92 -1.11 3.85
CA HIS A 186 -8.10 -0.84 5.02
C HIS A 186 -8.94 -0.40 6.23
N THR A 187 -10.11 0.22 6.04
CA THR A 187 -11.04 0.49 7.15
C THR A 187 -11.65 -0.79 7.71
N ALA A 188 -12.01 -1.76 6.85
CA ALA A 188 -12.45 -3.08 7.29
C ALA A 188 -11.37 -3.81 8.09
N ILE A 189 -10.10 -3.73 7.65
CA ILE A 189 -8.95 -4.27 8.39
C ILE A 189 -8.75 -3.52 9.72
N GLY A 190 -8.91 -2.20 9.74
CA GLY A 190 -8.83 -1.37 10.94
C GLY A 190 -9.89 -1.70 11.97
N ALA A 191 -11.14 -1.92 11.55
CA ALA A 191 -12.26 -2.27 12.42
C ALA A 191 -12.21 -3.73 12.89
N GLY A 192 -11.69 -4.63 12.05
CA GLY A 192 -11.70 -6.06 12.29
C GLY A 192 -10.77 -6.53 13.42
N ARG A 193 -11.08 -7.70 13.98
CA ARG A 193 -10.33 -8.35 15.07
C ARG A 193 -9.82 -9.72 14.64
N GLY A 194 -9.01 -10.34 15.50
CA GLY A 194 -8.41 -11.65 15.25
C GLY A 194 -7.27 -11.62 14.24
N ARG A 195 -6.71 -12.80 13.94
CA ARG A 195 -5.53 -12.97 13.09
C ARG A 195 -5.72 -12.43 11.67
N GLU A 196 -6.90 -12.66 11.09
CA GLU A 196 -7.22 -12.25 9.71
C GLU A 196 -8.00 -10.93 9.65
N ARG A 197 -8.15 -10.23 10.79
CA ARG A 197 -8.84 -8.93 10.88
C ARG A 197 -10.24 -8.95 10.26
N ASN A 198 -10.92 -10.08 10.38
CA ASN A 198 -12.24 -10.31 9.79
C ASN A 198 -13.36 -10.34 10.83
N LEU A 199 -13.03 -10.33 12.12
CA LEU A 199 -13.99 -10.54 13.21
C LEU A 199 -14.54 -9.20 13.76
N GLY A 200 -15.82 -9.18 14.13
CA GLY A 200 -16.42 -8.11 14.92
C GLY A 200 -16.14 -8.25 16.42
N ARG A 201 -16.73 -7.36 17.23
CA ARG A 201 -16.59 -7.38 18.70
C ARG A 201 -17.21 -8.63 19.34
N ASP A 202 -18.19 -9.23 18.68
CA ASP A 202 -18.89 -10.46 19.08
C ASP A 202 -18.10 -11.75 18.77
N GLY A 203 -16.96 -11.63 18.08
CA GLY A 203 -16.13 -12.74 17.63
C GLY A 203 -16.66 -13.44 16.37
N LYS A 204 -17.64 -12.86 15.66
CA LYS A 204 -18.19 -13.39 14.41
C LYS A 204 -17.55 -12.71 13.18
N PRO A 205 -17.53 -13.32 11.99
CA PRO A 205 -16.95 -12.72 10.79
C PRO A 205 -17.79 -11.57 10.21
N HIS A 206 -17.51 -10.32 10.58
CA HIS A 206 -18.21 -9.14 10.04
C HIS A 206 -17.53 -8.52 8.83
N PHE A 207 -16.26 -8.84 8.60
CA PHE A 207 -15.44 -8.20 7.58
C PHE A 207 -14.80 -9.21 6.63
N THR A 208 -14.46 -8.75 5.43
CA THR A 208 -13.70 -9.54 4.45
C THR A 208 -12.26 -9.75 4.94
N SER A 209 -11.71 -10.96 4.79
CA SER A 209 -10.36 -11.27 5.29
C SER A 209 -9.21 -10.83 4.38
N TRP A 210 -9.49 -10.49 3.11
CA TRP A 210 -8.53 -10.01 2.10
C TRP A 210 -7.29 -10.92 1.87
N ARG A 211 -7.35 -12.18 2.32
CA ARG A 211 -6.21 -13.09 2.33
C ARG A 211 -5.80 -13.52 0.94
N ALA A 212 -6.74 -13.57 -0.01
CA ALA A 212 -6.43 -13.91 -1.38
C ALA A 212 -5.59 -12.85 -2.09
N VAL A 213 -5.75 -11.57 -1.76
CA VAL A 213 -5.06 -10.45 -2.45
C VAL A 213 -3.79 -9.98 -1.75
N MET A 214 -3.69 -10.14 -0.42
CA MET A 214 -2.56 -9.66 0.38
C MET A 214 -1.18 -10.16 -0.07
N PRO A 215 -0.98 -11.44 -0.45
CA PRO A 215 0.32 -11.89 -0.93
C PRO A 215 0.74 -11.20 -2.24
N GLY A 216 -0.20 -10.90 -3.14
CA GLY A 216 0.06 -10.11 -4.34
C GLY A 216 0.45 -8.67 -4.02
N LEU A 217 -0.23 -8.05 -3.06
CA LEU A 217 0.09 -6.70 -2.60
C LEU A 217 1.48 -6.63 -1.97
N ALA A 218 1.92 -7.69 -1.28
CA ALA A 218 3.26 -7.77 -0.67
C ALA A 218 4.41 -7.71 -1.67
N LEU A 219 4.15 -8.03 -2.94
CA LEU A 219 5.12 -7.96 -4.04
C LEU A 219 5.14 -6.59 -4.74
N ALA A 220 4.18 -5.72 -4.45
CA ALA A 220 4.06 -4.41 -5.10
C ALA A 220 5.15 -3.43 -4.64
N GLY A 221 5.51 -2.50 -5.53
CA GLY A 221 6.47 -1.42 -5.27
C GLY A 221 5.94 -0.38 -4.30
N GLY A 222 4.62 -0.16 -4.28
CA GLY A 222 4.00 0.72 -3.30
C GLY A 222 2.49 0.53 -3.17
N LEU A 223 1.98 0.74 -1.97
CA LEU A 223 0.56 0.72 -1.63
C LEU A 223 0.15 2.11 -1.14
N HIS A 224 -0.78 2.76 -1.83
CA HIS A 224 -1.29 4.06 -1.44
C HIS A 224 -2.68 3.90 -0.83
N LEU A 225 -2.76 4.16 0.48
CA LEU A 225 -4.01 4.08 1.24
C LEU A 225 -4.83 5.35 0.98
N GLN A 226 -6.01 5.20 0.39
CA GLN A 226 -6.94 6.32 0.22
C GLN A 226 -7.52 6.74 1.58
N MET A 227 -6.99 7.83 2.15
CA MET A 227 -7.36 8.30 3.50
C MET A 227 -8.61 9.19 3.50
N TYR A 228 -9.61 8.78 2.74
CA TYR A 228 -10.92 9.42 2.59
C TYR A 228 -11.94 8.33 2.26
N HIS A 229 -13.24 8.54 2.48
CA HIS A 229 -14.29 7.64 1.99
C HIS A 229 -14.88 8.20 0.69
N GLY A 230 -15.27 7.33 -0.22
CA GLY A 230 -15.95 7.71 -1.47
C GLY A 230 -17.33 7.06 -1.57
N TYR A 231 -18.41 7.86 -1.61
CA TYR A 231 -19.77 7.37 -1.86
C TYR A 231 -20.52 8.33 -2.77
N GLY A 232 -21.10 7.81 -3.86
CA GLY A 232 -21.94 8.60 -4.77
C GLY A 232 -21.23 9.79 -5.44
N GLY A 233 -19.90 9.72 -5.61
CA GLY A 233 -19.10 10.81 -6.16
C GLY A 233 -18.65 11.88 -5.14
N SER A 234 -19.16 11.83 -3.91
CA SER A 234 -18.69 12.67 -2.81
C SER A 234 -17.55 11.99 -2.05
N ARG A 235 -16.65 12.81 -1.50
CA ARG A 235 -15.53 12.38 -0.66
C ARG A 235 -15.70 12.94 0.74
N THR A 236 -15.52 12.09 1.74
CA THR A 236 -15.54 12.50 3.15
C THR A 236 -14.24 12.10 3.83
N ALA A 237 -13.73 12.95 4.71
CA ALA A 237 -12.47 12.69 5.38
C ALA A 237 -12.56 11.44 6.27
N PHE A 238 -11.44 10.73 6.41
CA PHE A 238 -11.27 9.78 7.50
C PHE A 238 -11.46 10.48 8.85
N THR A 239 -12.15 9.83 9.76
CA THR A 239 -12.30 10.31 11.13
C THR A 239 -10.98 10.19 11.91
N ALA A 240 -10.82 10.96 12.98
CA ALA A 240 -9.65 10.84 13.85
C ALA A 240 -9.47 9.43 14.45
N ALA A 241 -10.58 8.72 14.70
CA ALA A 241 -10.53 7.33 15.17
C ALA A 241 -9.95 6.38 14.11
N GLU A 242 -10.28 6.58 12.84
CA GLU A 242 -9.73 5.81 11.73
C GLU A 242 -8.24 6.08 11.54
N TRP A 243 -7.83 7.36 11.53
CA TRP A 243 -6.42 7.74 11.47
C TRP A 243 -5.56 7.09 12.58
N ARG A 244 -6.11 6.96 13.79
CA ARG A 244 -5.39 6.35 14.93
C ARG A 244 -5.31 4.82 14.87
N SER A 245 -6.23 4.15 14.17
CA SER A 245 -6.37 2.68 14.25
C SER A 245 -6.02 1.96 12.96
N VAL A 246 -6.44 2.51 11.81
CA VAL A 246 -6.32 1.87 10.51
C VAL A 246 -4.86 1.68 10.07
N PRO A 247 -3.96 2.68 10.15
CA PRO A 247 -2.59 2.52 9.63
C PRO A 247 -1.80 1.39 10.31
N ALA A 248 -1.89 1.31 11.64
CA ALA A 248 -1.21 0.26 12.41
C ALA A 248 -1.81 -1.13 12.17
N ALA A 249 -3.15 -1.22 12.09
CA ALA A 249 -3.82 -2.47 11.80
C ALA A 249 -3.49 -2.99 10.39
N PHE A 250 -3.49 -2.09 9.40
CA PHE A 250 -3.19 -2.42 8.02
C PHE A 250 -1.74 -2.87 7.87
N THR A 251 -0.77 -2.08 8.32
CA THR A 251 0.66 -2.43 8.21
C THR A 251 0.99 -3.70 8.98
N GLY A 252 0.36 -3.92 10.14
CA GLY A 252 0.51 -5.15 10.90
C GLY A 252 -0.04 -6.39 10.18
N LEU A 253 -1.16 -6.30 9.47
CA LEU A 253 -1.67 -7.40 8.62
C LEU A 253 -0.79 -7.58 7.38
N TYR A 254 -0.44 -6.49 6.70
CA TYR A 254 0.37 -6.49 5.50
C TYR A 254 1.74 -7.16 5.73
N ALA A 255 2.42 -6.82 6.84
CA ALA A 255 3.69 -7.44 7.21
C ALA A 255 3.59 -8.95 7.46
N ARG A 256 2.46 -9.45 7.99
CA ARG A 256 2.25 -10.91 8.17
C ARG A 256 2.19 -11.67 6.84
N TYR A 257 1.85 -10.99 5.75
CA TYR A 257 1.84 -11.55 4.40
C TYR A 257 3.17 -11.33 3.66
N GLY A 258 4.22 -10.87 4.37
CA GLY A 258 5.55 -10.60 3.79
C GLY A 258 5.69 -9.20 3.18
N GLY A 259 4.68 -8.34 3.35
CA GLY A 259 4.74 -6.96 2.86
C GLY A 259 5.72 -6.10 3.66
N ASN A 260 6.38 -5.16 2.98
CA ASN A 260 7.26 -4.19 3.63
C ASN A 260 6.50 -2.88 3.94
N PRO A 261 6.27 -2.51 5.21
CA PRO A 261 5.57 -1.26 5.57
C PRO A 261 6.22 0.03 5.03
N ALA A 262 7.51 -0.01 4.66
CA ALA A 262 8.18 1.13 4.01
C ALA A 262 7.67 1.42 2.58
N ASN A 263 6.87 0.50 2.01
CA ASN A 263 6.23 0.68 0.70
C ASN A 263 4.79 1.19 0.85
N VAL A 264 4.34 1.54 2.06
CA VAL A 264 2.98 2.04 2.30
C VAL A 264 3.02 3.55 2.37
N HIS A 265 2.09 4.19 1.65
CA HIS A 265 1.95 5.64 1.51
C HIS A 265 0.52 6.05 1.86
N PHE A 266 0.36 7.28 2.36
CA PHE A 266 -0.97 7.89 2.46
C PHE A 266 -1.31 8.59 1.15
N LEU A 267 -2.56 8.46 0.70
CA LEU A 267 -3.11 9.23 -0.42
C LEU A 267 -4.15 10.21 0.12
N PHE A 268 -3.80 11.49 0.12
CA PHE A 268 -4.66 12.58 0.57
C PHE A 268 -5.61 13.03 -0.53
N SER A 269 -6.75 13.61 -0.13
CA SER A 269 -7.75 14.11 -1.06
C SER A 269 -8.54 15.26 -0.44
N GLN A 270 -9.14 16.10 -1.28
CA GLN A 270 -10.09 17.12 -0.83
C GLN A 270 -11.36 16.43 -0.33
N ALA A 271 -11.46 16.28 1.00
CA ALA A 271 -12.49 15.49 1.66
C ALA A 271 -13.11 16.19 2.89
N GLY A 272 -12.73 17.46 3.15
CA GLY A 272 -13.17 18.22 4.30
C GLY A 272 -12.43 17.87 5.59
N ALA A 273 -12.84 18.47 6.71
CA ALA A 273 -12.15 18.29 7.99
C ALA A 273 -12.48 16.91 8.61
N PRO A 274 -11.48 16.16 9.11
CA PRO A 274 -11.69 14.92 9.84
C PRO A 274 -12.60 15.11 11.07
N ALA A 275 -13.67 14.32 11.16
CA ALA A 275 -14.50 14.31 12.37
C ALA A 275 -13.68 13.84 13.59
N GLY A 276 -13.76 14.60 14.69
CA GLY A 276 -12.98 14.34 15.91
C GLY A 276 -11.51 14.77 15.83
N ALA A 277 -11.13 15.58 14.83
CA ALA A 277 -9.81 16.21 14.80
C ALA A 277 -9.57 17.08 16.06
N PRO A 278 -8.30 17.27 16.48
CA PRO A 278 -7.97 18.19 17.55
C PRO A 278 -8.51 19.59 17.28
N ALA A 279 -9.01 20.28 18.31
CA ALA A 279 -9.42 21.67 18.17
C ALA A 279 -8.24 22.54 17.71
N GLY A 280 -8.48 23.44 16.77
CA GLY A 280 -7.47 24.39 16.29
C GLY A 280 -6.42 23.82 15.32
N CYS A 281 -6.62 22.63 14.74
CA CYS A 281 -5.69 22.04 13.76
C CYS A 281 -5.61 22.78 12.40
N GLY A 282 -6.38 23.85 12.22
CA GLY A 282 -6.32 24.74 11.05
C GLY A 282 -7.14 24.23 9.86
N ALA A 283 -6.57 24.35 8.67
CA ALA A 283 -7.21 23.91 7.43
C ALA A 283 -7.49 22.39 7.44
N PRO A 284 -8.55 21.92 6.74
CA PRO A 284 -8.90 20.50 6.67
C PRO A 284 -7.74 19.53 6.39
N VAL A 285 -6.88 19.88 5.45
CA VAL A 285 -5.73 19.04 5.10
C VAL A 285 -4.67 19.04 6.20
N ALA A 286 -4.41 20.18 6.86
CA ALA A 286 -3.49 20.27 7.99
C ALA A 286 -3.95 19.42 9.19
N CYS A 287 -5.26 19.35 9.43
CA CYS A 287 -5.84 18.42 10.40
C CYS A 287 -5.56 16.96 10.03
N SER A 288 -5.66 16.61 8.74
CA SER A 288 -5.34 15.27 8.25
C SER A 288 -3.86 14.93 8.40
N TRP A 289 -2.95 15.86 8.12
CA TRP A 289 -1.51 15.71 8.37
C TRP A 289 -1.20 15.49 9.86
N THR A 290 -1.80 16.32 10.72
CA THR A 290 -1.68 16.16 12.19
C THR A 290 -2.11 14.77 12.66
N LEU A 291 -3.22 14.26 12.10
CA LEU A 291 -3.73 12.93 12.42
C LEU A 291 -2.88 11.81 11.81
N ALA A 292 -2.32 12.00 10.62
CA ALA A 292 -1.37 11.08 10.01
C ALA A 292 -0.14 10.86 10.91
N GLU A 293 0.29 11.89 11.63
CA GLU A 293 1.41 11.83 12.56
C GLU A 293 1.03 11.42 13.98
N SER A 294 -0.26 11.21 14.28
CA SER A 294 -0.69 11.01 15.66
C SER A 294 -0.31 9.62 16.23
N THR A 295 0.27 8.73 15.42
CA THR A 295 0.70 7.39 15.82
C THR A 295 2.08 7.03 15.25
N PRO A 296 2.84 6.10 15.87
CA PRO A 296 4.11 5.65 15.31
C PRO A 296 3.98 5.05 13.90
N ALA A 297 2.96 4.23 13.65
CA ALA A 297 2.71 3.65 12.34
C ALA A 297 2.37 4.72 11.29
N GLY A 298 1.57 5.71 11.68
CA GLY A 298 1.22 6.82 10.80
C GLY A 298 2.43 7.69 10.44
N LYS A 299 3.27 8.06 11.43
CA LYS A 299 4.54 8.77 11.18
C LYS A 299 5.44 8.00 10.22
N ALA A 300 5.57 6.69 10.41
CA ALA A 300 6.40 5.84 9.54
C ALA A 300 5.86 5.79 8.10
N ILE A 301 4.55 5.67 7.91
CA ILE A 301 3.93 5.71 6.58
C ILE A 301 4.14 7.09 5.93
N LEU A 302 3.92 8.17 6.69
CA LEU A 302 4.05 9.52 6.18
C LEU A 302 5.49 9.80 5.71
N ALA A 303 6.49 9.31 6.45
CA ALA A 303 7.90 9.44 6.11
C ALA A 303 8.28 8.76 4.79
N ASN A 304 7.50 7.78 4.30
CA ASN A 304 7.72 7.17 2.98
C ASN A 304 7.31 8.09 1.82
N GLY A 305 6.62 9.19 2.11
CA GLY A 305 6.09 10.16 1.14
C GLY A 305 4.57 10.01 0.96
N PRO A 306 3.80 11.10 1.11
CA PRO A 306 2.37 11.11 0.84
C PRO A 306 2.07 11.45 -0.61
N GLY A 307 1.10 10.76 -1.20
CA GLY A 307 0.51 11.14 -2.48
C GLY A 307 -0.72 12.03 -2.34
N VAL A 308 -1.21 12.52 -3.48
CA VAL A 308 -2.45 13.28 -3.60
C VAL A 308 -3.37 12.69 -4.68
N TYR A 309 -4.66 12.73 -4.40
CA TYR A 309 -5.72 12.36 -5.32
C TYR A 309 -6.79 13.45 -5.28
N ARG A 310 -6.97 14.19 -6.37
CA ARG A 310 -8.00 15.22 -6.52
C ARG A 310 -8.02 16.18 -5.31
N ILE A 311 -6.85 16.63 -4.87
CA ILE A 311 -6.67 17.57 -3.76
C ILE A 311 -7.22 18.98 -4.07
N GLY A 312 -7.41 19.32 -5.35
CA GLY A 312 -8.22 20.47 -5.75
C GLY A 312 -7.79 21.78 -5.08
N SER A 313 -8.75 22.48 -4.46
CA SER A 313 -8.50 23.78 -3.81
C SER A 313 -7.61 23.68 -2.57
N GLU A 314 -7.36 22.50 -2.03
CA GLU A 314 -6.48 22.28 -0.86
C GLU A 314 -4.99 22.11 -1.25
N ALA A 315 -4.64 22.22 -2.53
CA ALA A 315 -3.29 22.00 -3.04
C ALA A 315 -2.21 22.83 -2.32
N ARG A 316 -2.46 24.13 -2.10
CA ARG A 316 -1.51 25.03 -1.42
C ARG A 316 -1.26 24.63 0.02
N ASP A 317 -2.33 24.35 0.76
CA ASP A 317 -2.24 23.93 2.15
C ASP A 317 -1.55 22.57 2.27
N TRP A 318 -1.84 21.65 1.35
CA TRP A 318 -1.16 20.35 1.28
C TRP A 318 0.34 20.53 1.03
N LEU A 319 0.72 21.37 0.06
CA LEU A 319 2.13 21.63 -0.25
C LEU A 319 2.86 22.31 0.91
N ALA A 320 2.19 23.23 1.62
CA ALA A 320 2.74 23.84 2.82
C ALA A 320 3.05 22.79 3.89
N GLU A 321 2.14 21.85 4.14
CA GLU A 321 2.36 20.76 5.09
C GLU A 321 3.46 19.78 4.65
N TYR A 322 3.55 19.50 3.34
CA TYR A 322 4.64 18.71 2.76
C TYR A 322 6.00 19.39 2.99
N ASN A 323 6.10 20.67 2.63
CA ASN A 323 7.32 21.45 2.77
C ASN A 323 7.78 21.61 4.22
N LYS A 324 6.86 21.65 5.21
CA LYS A 324 7.24 21.66 6.64
C LYS A 324 8.02 20.43 7.08
N ARG A 325 7.89 19.30 6.38
CA ARG A 325 8.42 17.98 6.79
C ARG A 325 9.53 17.46 5.90
N PHE A 326 9.57 17.91 4.65
CA PHE A 326 10.46 17.37 3.61
C PHE A 326 11.31 18.47 2.93
N ASN A 327 11.49 19.63 3.56
CA ASN A 327 12.48 20.64 3.20
C ASN A 327 13.61 20.71 4.23
#